data_AF-A0A352VL58-F1
#
_entry.id   AF-A0A352VL58-F1
#
_cell.length_a   1.000
_cell.length_b   1.000
_cell.length_c   1.000
_cell.angle_alpha   90.00
_cell.angle_beta   90.00
_cell.angle_gamma   90.00
#
_symmetry.space_group_name_H-M   'P 1'
#
loop_
_entity.id
_entity.type
_entity.pdbx_description
1 polymer ?
#
loop_
_entity_poly.entity_id
_entity_poly.type
_entity_poly.pdbx_seq_one_letter_code
_entity_poly.pdbx_strand_id
1 'polypeptide(L)'
;MESVHSFAQELKIAYIFLGFMGTILAGCIVLILYRLPKLQSENRIESFLSRESAFLFNNLMLLGFAFAVFWGTIFPLVAEWVTGEKISVGPPFFEKVNFPIGLVLLALAGIGPVIAWRRATKRNLRKNFIIPISVLLAVGTALC
;
A
#
# COMPACT_ATOMS: atom_id res chain seq x y z
N MET A 1 10.96 13.02 -27.21
CA MET A 1 9.67 12.47 -26.75
C MET A 1 8.93 13.61 -26.06
N GLU A 2 8.31 14.48 -26.84
CA GLU A 2 7.74 15.78 -26.43
C GLU A 2 6.20 15.73 -26.43
N SER A 3 5.57 14.66 -25.93
CA SER A 3 4.11 14.57 -25.92
C SER A 3 3.50 15.13 -24.65
N VAL A 4 4.12 14.86 -23.48
CA VAL A 4 3.61 15.31 -22.18
C VAL A 4 3.94 16.77 -21.86
N HIS A 5 5.06 17.31 -22.35
CA HIS A 5 5.43 18.72 -22.14
C HIS A 5 4.60 19.67 -23.03
N SER A 6 4.27 19.26 -24.27
CA SER A 6 3.34 19.99 -25.13
C SER A 6 1.91 20.02 -24.55
N PHE A 7 1.50 18.97 -23.84
CA PHE A 7 0.20 18.92 -23.15
C PHE A 7 0.09 19.93 -22.00
N ALA A 8 1.20 20.22 -21.31
CA ALA A 8 1.25 21.20 -20.23
C ALA A 8 1.35 22.65 -20.72
N GLN A 9 1.81 22.88 -21.95
CA GLN A 9 1.93 24.23 -22.54
C GLN A 9 0.59 24.77 -23.03
N GLU A 10 -0.31 23.91 -23.48
CA GLU A 10 -1.64 24.30 -23.96
C GLU A 10 -2.65 24.40 -22.81
N LEU A 11 -2.76 25.60 -22.21
CA LEU A 11 -3.67 25.92 -21.09
C LEU A 11 -5.11 25.45 -21.32
N LYS A 12 -5.61 25.52 -22.56
CA LYS A 12 -6.97 25.11 -22.91
C LYS A 12 -7.20 23.61 -22.66
N ILE A 13 -6.23 22.77 -23.03
CA ILE A 13 -6.30 21.31 -22.85
C ILE A 13 -6.14 20.96 -21.37
N ALA A 14 -5.23 21.65 -20.67
CA ALA A 14 -5.01 21.48 -19.24
C ALA A 14 -6.29 21.71 -18.42
N TYR A 15 -7.03 22.80 -18.67
CA TYR A 15 -8.30 23.06 -17.95
C TYR A 15 -9.40 22.04 -18.26
N ILE A 16 -9.51 21.59 -19.51
CA ILE A 16 -10.49 20.55 -19.91
C ILE A 16 -10.17 19.24 -19.18
N PHE A 17 -8.90 18.83 -19.15
CA PHE A 17 -8.47 17.61 -18.47
C PHE A 17 -8.63 17.71 -16.95
N LEU A 18 -8.34 18.87 -16.36
CA LEU A 18 -8.55 19.12 -14.94
C LEU A 18 -10.03 19.04 -14.57
N GLY A 19 -10.92 19.63 -15.38
CA GLY A 19 -12.38 19.52 -15.21
C GLY A 19 -12.88 18.08 -15.33
N PHE A 20 -12.34 17.32 -16.29
CA PHE A 20 -12.65 15.89 -16.45
C PHE A 20 -12.22 15.06 -15.23
N MET A 21 -10.97 15.20 -14.79
CA MET A 21 -10.48 14.51 -13.58
C MET A 21 -11.27 14.90 -12.34
N GLY A 22 -11.57 16.19 -12.16
CA GLY A 22 -12.38 16.68 -11.05
C GLY A 22 -13.79 16.11 -11.04
N THR A 23 -14.43 16.02 -12.21
CA THR A 23 -15.78 15.46 -12.34
C THR A 23 -15.81 13.97 -12.00
N ILE A 24 -14.85 13.20 -12.52
CA ILE A 24 -14.73 11.77 -12.19
C ILE A 24 -14.46 11.57 -10.70
N LEU A 25 -13.52 12.33 -10.14
CA LEU A 25 -13.18 12.26 -8.72
C LEU A 25 -14.42 12.56 -7.85
N ALA A 26 -15.15 13.63 -8.16
CA ALA A 26 -16.40 13.98 -7.46
C ALA A 26 -17.44 12.86 -7.58
N GLY A 27 -17.62 12.29 -8.79
CA GLY A 27 -18.51 11.16 -9.02
C GLY A 27 -18.15 9.93 -8.17
N CYS A 28 -16.87 9.58 -8.09
CA CYS A 28 -16.37 8.51 -7.24
C CYS A 28 -16.68 8.77 -5.76
N ILE A 29 -16.40 9.98 -5.26
CA ILE A 29 -16.64 10.35 -3.86
C ILE A 29 -18.14 10.27 -3.53
N VAL A 30 -19.01 10.83 -4.38
CA VAL A 30 -20.47 10.78 -4.20
C VAL A 30 -20.95 9.34 -4.17
N LEU A 31 -20.46 8.49 -5.07
CA LEU A 31 -20.87 7.08 -5.15
C LEU A 31 -20.40 6.29 -3.91
N ILE A 32 -19.19 6.58 -3.41
CA ILE A 32 -18.68 6.01 -2.16
C ILE A 32 -19.55 6.42 -0.97
N LEU A 33 -19.85 7.73 -0.81
CA LEU A 33 -20.68 8.23 0.28
C LEU A 33 -22.10 7.68 0.21
N TYR A 34 -22.67 7.59 -0.99
CA TYR A 34 -24.01 7.01 -1.20
C TYR A 34 -24.06 5.52 -0.85
N ARG A 35 -22.96 4.78 -1.11
CA ARG A 35 -22.89 3.34 -0.83
C ARG A 35 -22.37 3.01 0.56
N LEU A 36 -21.83 3.98 1.29
CA LEU A 36 -21.29 3.87 2.64
C LEU A 36 -22.19 3.07 3.62
N PRO A 37 -23.53 3.27 3.69
CA PRO A 37 -24.39 2.48 4.57
C PRO A 37 -24.45 0.99 4.20
N LYS A 38 -24.09 0.61 2.96
CA LYS A 38 -23.98 -0.79 2.51
C LYS A 38 -22.57 -1.38 2.68
N LEU A 39 -21.58 -0.56 3.06
CA LEU A 39 -20.21 -1.00 3.33
C LEU A 39 -19.97 -1.30 4.83
N GLN A 40 -20.95 -1.05 5.70
CA GLN A 40 -20.86 -1.42 7.12
C GLN A 40 -20.96 -2.94 7.25
N SER A 41 -19.79 -3.57 7.43
CA SER A 41 -19.65 -4.98 7.78
C SER A 41 -20.21 -5.23 9.18
N GLU A 42 -21.15 -6.17 9.31
CA GLU A 42 -21.77 -6.60 10.56
C GLU A 42 -20.93 -7.62 11.34
N ASN A 43 -19.63 -7.67 11.09
CA ASN A 43 -18.74 -8.65 11.70
C ASN A 43 -18.17 -8.12 13.02
N ARG A 44 -18.68 -8.65 14.13
CA ARG A 44 -18.08 -8.49 15.46
C ARG A 44 -16.73 -9.22 15.47
N ILE A 45 -15.68 -8.51 15.85
CA ILE A 45 -14.32 -9.06 16.02
C ILE A 45 -14.36 -10.00 17.24
N GLU A 46 -14.64 -11.29 17.03
CA GLU A 46 -14.79 -12.25 18.15
C GLU A 46 -13.45 -12.72 18.74
N SER A 47 -12.31 -12.47 18.10
CA SER A 47 -11.00 -12.61 18.78
C SER A 47 -9.84 -11.94 18.03
N PHE A 48 -8.89 -11.37 18.79
CA PHE A 48 -7.65 -10.77 18.30
C PHE A 48 -6.74 -11.75 17.52
N LEU A 49 -6.97 -13.07 17.65
CA LEU A 49 -6.20 -14.14 17.01
C LEU A 49 -7.05 -14.99 16.04
N SER A 50 -8.00 -14.36 15.35
CA SER A 50 -8.84 -15.02 14.33
C SER A 50 -8.37 -14.71 12.89
N ARG A 51 -8.89 -15.48 11.93
CA ARG A 51 -8.69 -15.28 10.48
C ARG A 51 -9.01 -13.85 10.03
N GLU A 52 -10.00 -13.25 10.68
CA GLU A 52 -10.45 -11.89 10.41
C GLU A 52 -9.42 -10.83 10.82
N SER A 53 -8.74 -11.00 11.97
CA SER A 53 -7.71 -10.04 12.39
C SER A 53 -6.48 -10.09 11.48
N ALA A 54 -6.09 -11.27 10.99
CA ALA A 54 -5.03 -11.41 10.00
C ALA A 54 -5.40 -10.75 8.65
N PHE A 55 -6.65 -10.91 8.21
CA PHE A 55 -7.15 -10.28 6.99
C PHE A 55 -7.23 -8.75 7.12
N LEU A 56 -7.72 -8.26 8.26
CA LEU A 56 -7.86 -6.83 8.54
C LEU A 56 -6.49 -6.16 8.68
N PHE A 57 -5.53 -6.83 9.34
CA PHE A 57 -4.15 -6.36 9.44
C PHE A 57 -3.43 -6.33 8.09
N ASN A 58 -3.64 -7.32 7.21
CA ASN A 58 -3.12 -7.30 5.84
C ASN A 58 -3.64 -6.10 5.04
N ASN A 59 -4.95 -5.86 5.09
CA ASN A 59 -5.55 -4.69 4.43
C ASN A 59 -5.05 -3.37 5.02
N LEU A 60 -4.86 -3.29 6.34
CA LEU A 60 -4.30 -2.11 6.99
C LEU A 60 -2.86 -1.84 6.53
N MET A 61 -2.04 -2.88 6.40
CA MET A 61 -0.68 -2.77 5.86
C MET A 61 -0.68 -2.35 4.39
N LEU A 62 -1.60 -2.88 3.57
CA LEU A 62 -1.77 -2.47 2.18
C LEU A 62 -2.17 -0.99 2.08
N LEU A 63 -3.09 -0.56 2.93
CA LEU A 63 -3.51 0.84 3.01
C LEU A 63 -2.35 1.74 3.45
N GLY A 64 -1.57 1.32 4.46
CA GLY A 64 -0.39 2.04 4.93
C GLY A 64 0.68 2.15 3.83
N PHE A 65 0.89 1.08 3.05
CA PHE A 65 1.79 1.11 1.89
C PHE A 65 1.30 2.09 0.82
N ALA A 66 0.01 2.03 0.46
CA ALA A 66 -0.58 2.95 -0.50
C ALA A 66 -0.47 4.41 -0.02
N PHE A 67 -0.70 4.66 1.27
CA PHE A 67 -0.54 5.98 1.88
C PHE A 67 0.90 6.47 1.85
N ALA A 68 1.88 5.61 2.17
CA ALA A 68 3.30 5.96 2.13
C ALA A 68 3.75 6.36 0.72
N VAL A 69 3.31 5.61 -0.31
CA VAL A 69 3.59 5.92 -1.71
C VAL A 69 2.90 7.21 -2.13
N PHE A 70 1.62 7.38 -1.81
CA PHE A 70 0.85 8.60 -2.10
C PHE A 70 1.49 9.84 -1.45
N TRP A 71 1.91 9.72 -0.19
CA TRP A 71 2.60 10.80 0.50
C TRP A 71 3.96 11.10 -0.14
N GLY A 72 4.75 10.08 -0.46
CA GLY A 72 6.03 10.24 -1.12
C GLY A 72 5.95 10.93 -2.50
N THR A 73 4.83 10.76 -3.22
CA THR A 73 4.62 11.41 -4.52
C THR A 73 4.03 12.82 -4.41
N ILE A 74 3.13 13.06 -3.44
CA ILE A 74 2.51 14.38 -3.24
C ILE A 74 3.42 15.34 -2.46
N PHE A 75 4.22 14.84 -1.51
CA PHE A 75 5.11 15.64 -0.67
C PHE A 75 6.02 16.60 -1.45
N PRO A 76 6.76 16.18 -2.50
CA PRO A 76 7.61 17.10 -3.27
C PRO A 76 6.81 18.21 -3.97
N LEU A 77 5.58 17.93 -4.43
CA LEU A 77 4.71 18.95 -5.04
C LEU A 77 4.24 19.99 -4.01
N VAL A 78 3.88 19.54 -2.81
CA VAL A 78 3.48 20.44 -1.72
C VAL A 78 4.67 21.24 -1.20
N ALA A 79 5.84 20.61 -1.05
CA ALA A 79 7.06 21.26 -0.64
C ALA A 79 7.51 22.31 -1.66
N GLU A 80 7.40 22.05 -2.96
CA GLU A 80 7.67 23.02 -4.02
C GLU A 80 6.71 24.22 -3.93
N TRP A 81 5.43 23.98 -3.66
CA TRP A 81 4.43 25.05 -3.52
C TRP A 81 4.66 25.95 -2.30
N VAL A 82 5.12 25.39 -1.17
CA VAL A 82 5.37 26.14 0.08
C VAL A 82 6.74 26.81 0.10
N THR A 83 7.77 26.13 -0.40
CA THR A 83 9.17 26.57 -0.25
C THR A 83 9.71 27.26 -1.50
N GLY A 84 9.05 27.10 -2.66
CA GLY A 84 9.50 27.64 -3.94
C GLY A 84 10.70 26.91 -4.56
N GLU A 85 11.30 25.96 -3.84
CA GLU A 85 12.41 25.14 -4.32
C GLU A 85 11.94 23.73 -4.72
N LYS A 86 12.47 23.23 -5.84
CA LYS A 86 12.22 21.88 -6.34
C LYS A 86 12.95 20.85 -5.50
N ILE A 87 12.34 20.43 -4.40
CA ILE A 87 12.83 19.33 -3.56
C ILE A 87 12.25 18.03 -4.09
N SER A 88 12.99 17.34 -4.95
CA SER A 88 12.63 15.99 -5.39
C SER A 88 13.10 14.95 -4.39
N VAL A 89 12.15 14.25 -3.74
CA VAL A 89 12.47 13.04 -2.96
C VAL A 89 12.79 11.90 -3.93
N GLY A 90 14.07 11.53 -3.97
CA GLY A 90 14.58 10.51 -4.89
C GLY A 90 14.39 9.06 -4.41
N PRO A 91 14.99 8.09 -5.14
CA PRO A 91 14.99 6.67 -4.83
C PRO A 91 15.26 6.28 -3.36
N PRO A 92 16.22 6.92 -2.62
CA PRO A 92 16.54 6.48 -1.26
C PRO A 92 15.40 6.65 -0.25
N PHE A 93 14.43 7.55 -0.49
CA PHE A 93 13.25 7.66 0.37
C PHE A 93 12.32 6.45 0.18
N PHE A 94 11.99 6.14 -1.08
CA PHE A 94 11.12 5.03 -1.41
C PHE A 94 11.74 3.68 -1.04
N GLU A 95 13.05 3.50 -1.24
CA GLU A 95 13.72 2.27 -0.80
C GLU A 95 13.64 2.10 0.72
N LYS A 96 13.90 3.15 1.51
CA LYS A 96 13.83 3.06 2.98
C LYS A 96 12.42 2.81 3.51
N VAL A 97 11.39 3.34 2.85
CA VAL A 97 10.00 3.26 3.31
C VAL A 97 9.27 2.05 2.72
N ASN A 98 9.36 1.83 1.41
CA ASN A 98 8.62 0.76 0.72
C ASN A 98 9.24 -0.62 0.97
N PHE A 99 10.56 -0.73 1.13
CA PHE A 99 11.21 -2.02 1.35
C PHE A 99 10.75 -2.73 2.64
N PRO A 100 10.76 -2.09 3.84
CA PRO A 100 10.31 -2.76 5.07
C PRO A 100 8.81 -3.08 5.04
N ILE A 101 7.97 -2.17 4.53
CA ILE A 101 6.53 -2.40 4.42
C ILE A 101 6.24 -3.52 3.42
N GLY A 102 6.96 -3.55 2.29
CA GLY A 102 6.89 -4.61 1.29
C GLY A 102 7.30 -5.97 1.86
N LEU A 103 8.35 -6.04 2.66
CA LEU A 103 8.78 -7.26 3.35
C LEU A 103 7.70 -7.78 4.31
N VAL A 104 7.11 -6.88 5.10
CA VAL A 104 6.01 -7.22 6.02
C VAL A 104 4.78 -7.69 5.26
N LEU A 105 4.42 -7.03 4.15
CA LEU A 105 3.33 -7.44 3.27
C LEU A 105 3.58 -8.79 2.62
N LEU A 106 4.80 -9.06 2.14
CA LEU A 106 5.16 -10.34 1.53
C LEU A 106 5.09 -11.46 2.57
N ALA A 107 5.58 -11.20 3.78
CA ALA A 107 5.43 -12.12 4.91
C ALA A 107 3.96 -12.35 5.25
N LEU A 108 3.13 -11.30 5.37
CA LEU A 108 1.70 -11.40 5.65
C LEU A 108 0.91 -12.09 4.54
N ALA A 109 1.26 -11.85 3.27
CA ALA A 109 0.64 -12.50 2.12
C ALA A 109 1.01 -13.98 2.02
N GLY A 110 2.21 -14.38 2.47
CA GLY A 110 2.62 -15.79 2.56
C GLY A 110 2.07 -16.50 3.81
N ILE A 111 2.07 -15.83 4.95
CA ILE A 111 1.64 -16.35 6.25
C ILE A 111 0.11 -16.38 6.35
N GLY A 112 -0.56 -15.34 5.88
CA GLY A 112 -1.99 -15.09 6.06
C GLY A 112 -2.88 -16.23 5.53
N PRO A 113 -2.70 -16.69 4.27
CA PRO A 113 -3.45 -17.83 3.74
C PRO A 113 -3.14 -19.14 4.47
N VAL A 114 -1.90 -19.35 4.90
CA VAL A 114 -1.47 -20.58 5.60
C VAL A 114 -2.11 -20.67 6.99
N ILE A 115 -2.18 -19.56 7.72
CA ILE A 115 -2.86 -19.46 9.03
C ILE A 115 -4.38 -19.48 8.86
N ALA A 116 -4.92 -18.84 7.82
CA ALA A 116 -6.35 -18.80 7.57
C ALA A 116 -6.90 -20.18 7.17
N TRP A 117 -6.22 -20.92 6.28
CA TRP A 117 -6.80 -22.15 5.73
C TRP A 117 -6.57 -23.39 6.60
N ARG A 118 -5.45 -23.47 7.32
CA ARG A 118 -5.15 -24.58 8.25
C ARG A 118 -5.30 -24.10 9.67
N ARG A 119 -6.28 -24.61 10.41
CA ARG A 119 -6.33 -24.49 11.88
C ARG A 119 -4.92 -24.68 12.44
N ALA A 120 -4.33 -23.59 12.89
CA ALA A 120 -2.94 -23.52 13.30
C ALA A 120 -2.75 -24.23 14.65
N THR A 121 -2.72 -25.57 14.65
CA THR A 121 -2.09 -26.30 15.75
C THR A 121 -0.64 -25.80 15.81
N LYS A 122 -0.25 -25.11 16.88
CA LYS A 122 1.07 -24.46 17.11
C LYS A 122 2.28 -25.28 16.63
N ARG A 123 2.16 -26.61 16.63
CA ARG A 123 3.15 -27.58 16.17
C ARG A 123 3.48 -27.50 14.66
N ASN A 124 2.49 -27.24 13.80
CA ASN A 124 2.71 -27.19 12.35
C ASN A 124 3.27 -25.84 11.88
N LEU A 125 2.90 -24.73 12.53
CA LEU A 125 3.52 -23.42 12.27
C LEU A 125 5.02 -23.46 12.54
N ARG A 126 5.42 -24.03 13.69
CA ARG A 126 6.84 -24.15 14.06
C ARG A 126 7.61 -24.99 13.02
N LYS A 127 7.04 -26.11 12.56
CA LYS A 127 7.71 -26.98 11.58
C LYS A 127 7.80 -26.35 10.19
N ASN A 128 6.79 -25.55 9.78
CA ASN A 128 6.74 -24.94 8.45
C ASN A 128 7.48 -23.59 8.36
N PHE A 129 7.70 -22.89 9.48
CA PHE A 129 8.47 -21.64 9.54
C PHE A 129 9.97 -21.87 9.80
N ILE A 130 10.35 -22.91 10.54
CA ILE A 130 11.77 -23.19 10.82
C ILE A 130 12.55 -23.46 9.53
N ILE A 131 12.00 -24.24 8.61
CA ILE A 131 12.66 -24.60 7.34
C ILE A 131 12.95 -23.35 6.48
N PRO A 132 11.98 -22.50 6.12
CA PRO A 132 12.25 -21.32 5.31
C PRO A 132 13.14 -20.28 6.03
N ILE A 133 13.00 -20.12 7.36
CA ILE A 133 13.89 -19.22 8.12
C ILE A 133 15.33 -19.74 8.15
N SER A 134 15.52 -21.06 8.31
CA SER A 134 16.87 -21.67 8.26
C SER A 134 17.51 -21.57 6.88
N VAL A 135 16.72 -21.69 5.82
CA VAL A 135 17.21 -21.51 4.44
C VAL A 135 17.54 -20.05 4.18
N LEU A 136 16.70 -19.11 4.63
CA LEU A 136 16.96 -17.68 4.50
C LEU A 136 18.23 -17.26 5.26
N LEU A 137 18.43 -17.76 6.47
CA LEU A 137 19.64 -17.53 7.27
C LEU A 137 20.87 -18.14 6.60
N ALA A 138 20.79 -19.37 6.10
CA ALA A 138 21.90 -20.04 5.42
C ALA A 138 22.32 -19.32 4.12
N VAL A 139 21.34 -18.88 3.33
CA VAL A 139 21.59 -18.10 2.11
C VAL A 139 22.14 -16.71 2.45
N GLY A 140 21.62 -16.06 3.49
CA GLY A 140 22.12 -14.76 3.96
C GLY A 140 23.58 -14.81 4.43
N THR A 141 23.99 -15.88 5.10
CA THR A 141 25.40 -16.08 5.50
C THR A 141 26.33 -16.48 4.35
N ALA A 142 25.79 -16.97 3.23
CA ALA A 142 26.57 -17.36 2.05
C ALA A 142 26.75 -16.20 1.05
N LEU A 143 25.92 -15.15 1.16
CA LEU A 143 25.99 -13.93 0.33
C LEU A 143 26.74 -12.76 1.00
N CYS A 144 27.06 -12.88 2.30
CA CYS A 144 28.03 -12.03 3.00
C CYS A 144 29.44 -12.60 2.85
#